data_AF-A0A1M6KPS9-F1
#
_entry.id   AF-A0A1M6KPS9-F1
#
_cell.length_a   1.000
_cell.length_b   1.000
_cell.length_c   1.000
_cell.angle_alpha   90.00
_cell.angle_beta   90.00
_cell.angle_gamma   90.00
#
_symmetry.space_group_name_H-M   'P 1'
#
loop_
_entity.id
_entity.type
_entity.pdbx_description
1 polymer ?
#
loop_
_entity_poly.entity_id
_entity_poly.type
_entity_poly.pdbx_seq_one_letter_code
_entity_poly.pdbx_strand_id
1 'polypeptide(L)'
;MDRRQTKIMVETSMMLALAFILSYFRIGQMPQGGSISLQMIPIFLIALRWGFKAGTIAGVAFGVLKIIGPGFWFAHPIQVILDYPLAFGVIGIAGLFRDNQLLGVSVAGLLRFFAHFISGVVFFGQYAPEGQSVFIYSLIYNATYMVPEILLVIFITPYIVNKLHDIPNNKSKEERLVLLSLLMPLLMITAYTGRVDNAIVKAITTDKEVQVLLMNVFKGIVSIGWTWVLVINLIKFFKEKVKTPLFIFINSQVVVVLAYFIINKLL
;
A
#
# COMPACT_ATOMS: atom_id res chain seq x y z
N MET A 1 26.23 -2.31 -11.32
CA MET A 1 24.80 -2.69 -11.31
C MET A 1 24.27 -2.52 -12.73
N ASP A 2 23.63 -3.54 -13.30
CA ASP A 2 23.08 -3.45 -14.67
C ASP A 2 21.90 -2.45 -14.72
N ARG A 3 21.70 -1.77 -15.85
CA ARG A 3 20.62 -0.78 -16.05
C ARG A 3 19.25 -1.38 -15.77
N ARG A 4 19.05 -2.67 -16.06
CA ARG A 4 17.81 -3.39 -15.73
C ARG A 4 17.64 -3.58 -14.22
N GLN A 5 18.70 -3.95 -13.52
CA GLN A 5 18.67 -4.13 -12.06
C GLN A 5 18.32 -2.82 -11.35
N THR A 6 18.93 -1.71 -11.77
CA THR A 6 18.62 -0.38 -11.24
C THR A 6 17.14 -0.02 -11.44
N LYS A 7 16.56 -0.33 -12.60
CA LYS A 7 15.13 -0.10 -12.84
C LYS A 7 14.24 -0.96 -11.94
N ILE A 8 14.54 -2.25 -11.79
CA ILE A 8 13.79 -3.13 -10.88
C ILE A 8 13.82 -2.58 -9.46
N MET A 9 14.99 -2.16 -8.98
CA MET A 9 15.14 -1.62 -7.63
C MET A 9 14.34 -0.33 -7.43
N VAL A 10 14.48 0.65 -8.32
CA VAL A 10 13.76 1.94 -8.20
C VAL A 10 12.25 1.73 -8.25
N GLU A 11 11.76 0.94 -9.21
CA GLU A 11 10.34 0.65 -9.34
C GLU A 11 9.79 -0.10 -8.13
N THR A 12 10.52 -1.10 -7.65
CA THR A 12 10.13 -1.87 -6.46
C THR A 12 10.08 -0.97 -5.23
N SER A 13 11.10 -0.14 -5.00
CA SER A 13 11.12 0.80 -3.87
C SER A 13 9.95 1.78 -3.89
N MET A 14 9.63 2.35 -5.06
CA MET A 14 8.47 3.23 -5.22
C MET A 14 7.15 2.49 -4.94
N MET A 15 7.00 1.27 -5.45
CA MET A 15 5.81 0.44 -5.22
C MET A 15 5.68 0.01 -3.76
N LEU A 16 6.78 -0.27 -3.06
CA LEU A 16 6.77 -0.59 -1.63
C LEU A 16 6.37 0.62 -0.78
N ALA A 17 6.89 1.81 -1.10
CA ALA A 17 6.47 3.05 -0.44
C ALA A 17 4.97 3.31 -0.64
N LEU A 18 4.49 3.12 -1.87
CA LEU A 18 3.06 3.22 -2.17
C LEU A 18 2.25 2.17 -1.41
N ALA A 19 2.64 0.90 -1.43
CA ALA A 19 1.98 -0.17 -0.68
C ALA A 19 1.89 0.16 0.81
N PHE A 20 2.93 0.77 1.37
CA PHE A 20 2.97 1.15 2.78
C PHE A 20 1.97 2.26 3.09
N ILE A 21 1.93 3.30 2.26
CA ILE A 21 0.92 4.37 2.36
C ILE A 21 -0.50 3.78 2.22
N LEU A 22 -0.72 2.91 1.22
CA LEU A 22 -2.01 2.24 1.01
C LEU A 22 -2.43 1.36 2.19
N SER A 23 -1.47 0.87 2.97
CA SER A 23 -1.74 0.05 4.15
C SER A 23 -2.32 0.82 5.34
N TYR A 24 -2.25 2.16 5.33
CA TYR A 24 -2.93 3.02 6.31
C TYR A 24 -4.41 3.25 5.95
N PHE A 25 -4.76 3.16 4.68
CA PHE A 25 -6.15 3.31 4.21
C PHE A 25 -6.88 1.98 4.35
N ARG A 26 -7.52 1.78 5.50
CA ARG A 26 -8.21 0.54 5.85
C ARG A 26 -9.71 0.71 5.88
N ILE A 27 -10.39 -0.29 5.37
CA ILE A 27 -11.84 -0.44 5.52
C ILE A 27 -12.03 -1.52 6.58
N GLY A 28 -12.22 -1.08 7.82
CA GLY A 28 -12.33 -1.97 8.97
C GLY A 28 -10.98 -2.56 9.45
N GLN A 29 -10.97 -2.98 10.71
CA GLN A 29 -9.82 -3.60 11.37
C GLN A 29 -10.35 -4.70 12.28
N MET A 30 -9.86 -5.92 12.11
CA MET A 30 -10.26 -7.03 12.96
C MET A 30 -9.41 -7.08 14.24
N PRO A 31 -9.93 -7.64 15.36
CA PRO A 31 -9.31 -7.50 16.68
C PRO A 31 -7.93 -8.15 16.84
N GLN A 32 -7.68 -9.25 16.12
CA GLN A 32 -6.45 -10.04 16.09
C GLN A 32 -5.57 -9.69 14.88
N GLY A 33 -5.75 -8.49 14.32
CA GLY A 33 -5.11 -8.07 13.07
C GLY A 33 -5.95 -8.44 11.84
N GLY A 34 -5.51 -8.00 10.67
CA GLY A 34 -6.29 -8.13 9.44
C GLY A 34 -7.19 -6.91 9.20
N SER A 35 -7.22 -6.47 7.94
CA SER A 35 -8.00 -5.31 7.50
C SER A 35 -8.15 -5.39 5.99
N ILE A 36 -9.22 -4.81 5.46
CA ILE A 36 -9.39 -4.67 4.02
C ILE A 36 -8.61 -3.42 3.60
N SER A 37 -7.65 -3.57 2.70
CA SER A 37 -6.81 -2.47 2.21
C SER A 37 -6.44 -2.67 0.75
N LEU A 38 -5.67 -1.73 0.20
CA LEU A 38 -5.22 -1.80 -1.20
C LEU A 38 -3.70 -2.03 -1.30
N GLN A 39 -3.08 -2.43 -0.18
CA GLN A 39 -1.63 -2.60 -0.04
C GLN A 39 -1.03 -3.70 -0.95
N MET A 40 -1.83 -4.67 -1.39
CA MET A 40 -1.35 -5.75 -2.27
C MET A 40 -1.10 -5.29 -3.71
N ILE A 41 -1.84 -4.27 -4.17
CA ILE A 41 -1.84 -3.87 -5.59
C ILE A 41 -0.43 -3.53 -6.08
N PRO A 42 0.36 -2.66 -5.41
CA PRO A 42 1.70 -2.33 -5.88
C PRO A 42 2.63 -3.55 -5.96
N ILE A 43 2.46 -4.53 -5.08
CA ILE A 43 3.26 -5.76 -5.08
C ILE A 43 2.88 -6.67 -6.25
N PHE A 44 1.59 -6.82 -6.54
CA PHE A 44 1.14 -7.50 -7.75
C PHE A 44 1.66 -6.84 -9.02
N LEU A 45 1.69 -5.51 -9.08
CA LEU A 45 2.24 -4.78 -10.22
C LEU A 45 3.72 -5.12 -10.44
N ILE A 46 4.51 -5.22 -9.37
CA ILE A 46 5.91 -5.66 -9.47
C ILE A 46 6.00 -7.12 -9.91
N ALA A 47 5.20 -8.02 -9.34
CA ALA A 47 5.20 -9.43 -9.69
C ALA A 47 4.85 -9.65 -11.17
N LEU A 48 3.80 -9.01 -11.67
CA LEU A 48 3.36 -9.12 -13.06
C LEU A 48 4.33 -8.44 -14.04
N ARG A 49 4.99 -7.36 -13.64
CA ARG A 49 5.93 -6.62 -14.50
C ARG A 49 7.31 -7.27 -14.58
N TRP A 50 7.88 -7.63 -13.43
CA TRP A 50 9.27 -8.09 -13.31
C TRP A 50 9.40 -9.59 -13.05
N GLY A 51 8.30 -10.26 -12.72
CA GLY A 51 8.22 -11.70 -12.53
C GLY A 51 8.25 -12.17 -11.10
N PHE A 52 8.12 -13.49 -10.97
CA PHE A 52 8.11 -14.21 -9.71
C PHE A 52 9.20 -13.76 -8.73
N LYS A 53 10.48 -13.80 -9.14
CA LYS A 53 11.60 -13.45 -8.25
C LYS A 53 11.50 -12.03 -7.69
N ALA A 54 11.25 -11.04 -8.56
CA ALA A 54 11.13 -9.65 -8.14
C ALA A 54 9.88 -9.42 -7.28
N GLY A 55 8.75 -10.04 -7.66
CA GLY A 55 7.50 -9.98 -6.90
C GLY A 55 7.61 -10.59 -5.50
N THR A 56 8.28 -11.74 -5.37
CA THR A 56 8.49 -12.39 -4.08
C THR A 56 9.41 -11.57 -3.19
N ILE A 57 10.51 -11.03 -3.72
CA ILE A 57 11.41 -10.15 -2.96
C ILE A 57 10.66 -8.89 -2.49
N ALA A 58 9.89 -8.26 -3.39
CA ALA A 58 9.04 -7.12 -3.04
C ALA A 58 8.02 -7.49 -1.95
N GLY A 59 7.34 -8.62 -2.10
CA GLY A 59 6.41 -9.16 -1.12
C GLY A 59 7.04 -9.36 0.26
N VAL A 60 8.16 -10.07 0.33
CA VAL A 60 8.88 -10.31 1.58
C VAL A 60 9.33 -8.98 2.21
N ALA A 61 9.91 -8.08 1.42
CA ALA A 61 10.34 -6.76 1.90
C ALA A 61 9.17 -5.95 2.47
N PHE A 62 8.02 -5.99 1.80
CA PHE A 62 6.80 -5.36 2.31
C PHE A 62 6.31 -6.01 3.59
N GLY A 63 6.31 -7.34 3.67
CA GLY A 63 5.95 -8.06 4.89
C GLY A 63 6.83 -7.66 6.06
N VAL A 64 8.14 -7.52 5.86
CA VAL A 64 9.04 -6.99 6.90
C VAL A 64 8.67 -5.55 7.26
N LEU A 65 8.41 -4.70 6.27
CA LEU A 65 7.99 -3.31 6.49
C LEU A 65 6.67 -3.21 7.27
N LYS A 66 5.76 -4.18 7.11
CA LYS A 66 4.48 -4.23 7.83
C LYS A 66 4.62 -4.46 9.32
N ILE A 67 5.74 -5.00 9.80
CA ILE A 67 6.00 -5.20 11.24
C ILE A 67 6.08 -3.87 11.97
N ILE A 68 6.61 -2.82 11.33
CA ILE A 68 6.63 -1.45 11.88
C ILE A 68 5.44 -0.61 11.41
N GLY A 69 4.54 -1.22 10.63
CA GLY A 69 3.39 -0.56 10.05
C GLY A 69 2.15 -0.65 10.93
N PRO A 70 1.05 -0.01 10.49
CA PRO A 70 -0.21 -0.09 11.21
C PRO A 70 -0.71 -1.55 11.24
N GLY A 71 -1.53 -1.90 12.23
CA GLY A 71 -2.18 -3.22 12.35
C GLY A 71 -1.22 -4.39 12.52
N PHE A 72 0.01 -4.12 12.94
CA PHE A 72 0.89 -5.17 13.43
C PHE A 72 0.28 -5.79 14.70
N TRP A 73 0.23 -7.11 14.68
CA TRP A 73 -0.19 -7.98 15.76
C TRP A 73 0.86 -9.07 15.94
N PHE A 74 1.30 -9.24 17.19
CA PHE A 74 2.28 -10.23 17.60
C PHE A 74 1.62 -11.27 18.50
N ALA A 75 1.65 -12.53 18.06
CA ALA A 75 1.29 -13.68 18.89
C ALA A 75 2.48 -14.62 19.10
N HIS A 76 3.28 -14.85 18.06
CA HIS A 76 4.42 -15.76 18.09
C HIS A 76 5.40 -15.44 16.94
N PRO A 77 6.72 -15.67 17.04
CA PRO A 77 7.65 -15.39 15.95
C PRO A 77 7.30 -16.10 14.63
N ILE A 78 6.84 -17.35 14.70
CA ILE A 78 6.40 -18.10 13.51
C ILE A 78 5.12 -17.51 12.92
N GLN A 79 4.19 -17.04 13.76
CA GLN A 79 2.99 -16.32 13.31
C GLN A 79 3.37 -15.07 12.53
N VAL A 80 4.35 -14.30 13.01
CA VAL A 80 4.84 -13.11 12.30
C VAL A 80 5.38 -13.49 10.92
N ILE A 81 6.12 -14.58 10.79
CA ILE A 81 6.60 -15.04 9.47
C ILE A 81 5.41 -15.37 8.57
N LEU A 82 4.43 -16.14 9.06
CA LEU A 82 3.27 -16.56 8.29
C LEU A 82 2.40 -15.38 7.85
N ASP A 83 2.12 -14.42 8.73
CA ASP A 83 1.17 -13.32 8.49
C ASP A 83 1.79 -12.10 7.82
N TYR A 84 3.12 -11.97 7.82
CA TYR A 84 3.82 -10.83 7.20
C TYR A 84 4.76 -11.28 6.07
N PRO A 85 6.09 -11.52 6.25
CA PRO A 85 6.98 -11.88 5.15
C PRO A 85 6.48 -12.98 4.21
N LEU A 86 5.95 -14.09 4.73
CA LEU A 86 5.48 -15.21 3.91
C LEU A 86 4.17 -14.85 3.19
N ALA A 87 3.17 -14.37 3.92
CA ALA A 87 1.88 -13.93 3.37
C ALA A 87 2.03 -12.91 2.23
N PHE A 88 2.95 -11.96 2.35
CA PHE A 88 3.22 -11.03 1.25
C PHE A 88 4.18 -11.60 0.21
N GLY A 89 5.13 -12.45 0.58
CA GLY A 89 6.06 -13.10 -0.36
C GLY A 89 5.37 -13.99 -1.39
N VAL A 90 4.30 -14.70 -1.00
CA VAL A 90 3.52 -15.55 -1.93
C VAL A 90 2.77 -14.75 -2.99
N ILE A 91 2.60 -13.43 -2.82
CA ILE A 91 2.05 -12.54 -3.87
C ILE A 91 2.90 -12.59 -5.14
N GLY A 92 4.21 -12.84 -5.01
CA GLY A 92 5.11 -13.01 -6.14
C GLY A 92 4.69 -14.10 -7.13
N ILE A 93 3.93 -15.11 -6.70
CA ILE A 93 3.43 -16.20 -7.57
C ILE A 93 2.60 -15.67 -8.73
N ALA A 94 1.93 -14.53 -8.59
CA ALA A 94 1.23 -13.89 -9.70
C ALA A 94 2.16 -13.63 -10.91
N GLY A 95 3.45 -13.40 -10.68
CA GLY A 95 4.45 -13.18 -11.72
C GLY A 95 4.80 -14.41 -12.57
N LEU A 96 4.27 -15.60 -12.24
CA LEU A 96 4.29 -16.79 -13.09
C LEU A 96 3.14 -16.81 -14.12
N PHE A 97 2.09 -16.03 -13.89
CA PHE A 97 0.86 -15.99 -14.69
C PHE A 97 0.70 -14.64 -15.41
N ARG A 98 1.78 -14.09 -15.97
CA ARG A 98 1.75 -12.74 -16.57
C ARG A 98 0.78 -12.61 -17.75
N ASP A 99 0.57 -13.71 -18.46
CA ASP A 99 -0.35 -13.79 -19.60
C ASP A 99 -1.81 -14.00 -19.16
N ASN A 100 -2.03 -14.45 -17.92
CA ASN A 100 -3.35 -14.59 -17.31
C ASN A 100 -3.35 -13.95 -15.93
N GLN A 101 -3.35 -12.61 -15.92
CA GLN A 101 -3.23 -11.79 -14.72
C GLN A 101 -4.34 -12.07 -13.70
N LEU A 102 -5.57 -12.33 -14.18
CA LEU A 102 -6.72 -12.68 -13.32
C LEU A 102 -6.43 -13.96 -12.54
N LEU A 103 -5.96 -15.01 -13.22
CA LEU A 103 -5.56 -16.26 -12.59
C LEU A 103 -4.40 -16.06 -11.62
N GLY A 104 -3.38 -15.29 -12.03
CA GLY A 104 -2.21 -15.00 -11.21
C GLY A 104 -2.55 -14.32 -9.89
N VAL A 105 -3.36 -13.26 -9.95
CA VAL A 105 -3.81 -12.51 -8.77
C VAL A 105 -4.70 -13.39 -7.88
N SER A 106 -5.59 -14.20 -8.47
CA SER A 106 -6.45 -15.12 -7.73
C SER A 106 -5.65 -16.17 -6.96
N VAL A 107 -4.71 -16.86 -7.63
CA VAL A 107 -3.89 -17.91 -7.01
C VAL A 107 -3.03 -17.33 -5.88
N ALA A 108 -2.35 -16.22 -6.12
CA ALA A 108 -1.53 -15.57 -5.09
C ALA A 108 -2.37 -15.04 -3.91
N GLY A 109 -3.54 -14.48 -4.17
CA GLY A 109 -4.49 -14.06 -3.14
C GLY A 109 -4.93 -15.23 -2.26
N LEU A 110 -5.29 -16.36 -2.87
CA LEU A 110 -5.65 -17.58 -2.15
C LEU A 110 -4.49 -18.16 -1.35
N LEU A 111 -3.26 -18.15 -1.87
CA LEU A 111 -2.09 -18.62 -1.12
C LEU A 111 -1.80 -17.73 0.09
N ARG A 112 -1.97 -16.41 -0.04
CA ARG A 112 -1.90 -15.50 1.11
C ARG A 112 -3.01 -15.80 2.12
N PHE A 113 -4.23 -16.08 1.66
CA PHE A 113 -5.32 -16.51 2.53
C PHE A 113 -4.96 -17.79 3.30
N PHE A 114 -4.40 -18.79 2.63
CA PHE A 114 -3.97 -20.03 3.27
C PHE A 114 -2.89 -19.81 4.33
N ALA A 115 -1.94 -18.89 4.11
CA ALA A 115 -0.94 -18.53 5.12
C ALA A 115 -1.61 -17.98 6.40
N HIS A 116 -2.56 -17.07 6.25
CA HIS A 116 -3.34 -16.52 7.37
C HIS A 116 -4.27 -17.56 8.03
N PHE A 117 -4.86 -18.44 7.24
CA PHE A 117 -5.68 -19.56 7.74
C PHE A 117 -4.84 -20.51 8.62
N ILE A 118 -3.66 -20.92 8.16
CA ILE A 118 -2.75 -21.78 8.93
C ILE A 118 -2.30 -21.04 10.20
N SER A 119 -1.95 -19.76 10.09
CA SER A 119 -1.62 -18.91 11.25
C SER A 119 -2.75 -18.91 12.28
N GLY A 120 -3.99 -18.69 11.83
CA GLY A 120 -5.18 -18.68 12.66
C GLY A 120 -5.44 -20.02 13.38
N VAL A 121 -5.26 -21.14 12.68
CA VAL A 121 -5.44 -22.48 13.26
C VAL A 121 -4.40 -22.75 14.35
N VAL A 122 -3.14 -22.38 14.12
CA VAL A 122 -2.02 -22.70 15.02
C VAL A 122 -1.93 -21.74 16.21
N PHE A 123 -2.15 -20.44 16.01
CA PHE A 123 -1.83 -19.41 17.00
C PHE A 123 -3.05 -18.68 17.59
N PHE A 124 -4.22 -18.81 16.97
CA PHE A 124 -5.42 -18.05 17.37
C PHE A 124 -6.60 -18.92 17.79
N GLY A 125 -6.41 -20.24 17.93
CA GLY A 125 -7.47 -21.16 18.37
C GLY A 125 -8.09 -20.83 19.72
N GLN A 126 -7.33 -20.15 20.61
CA GLN A 126 -7.82 -19.67 21.91
C GLN A 126 -8.96 -18.64 21.82
N TYR A 127 -9.19 -18.03 20.66
CA TYR A 127 -10.27 -17.08 20.43
C TYR A 127 -11.52 -17.73 19.81
N ALA A 128 -11.49 -19.04 19.56
CA ALA A 128 -12.64 -19.77 19.06
C ALA A 128 -13.76 -19.81 20.12
N PRO A 129 -15.03 -19.51 19.75
CA PRO A 129 -16.17 -19.69 20.64
C PRO A 129 -16.31 -21.11 21.18
N GLU A 130 -16.95 -21.24 22.34
CA GLU A 130 -17.22 -22.56 22.94
C GLU A 130 -18.00 -23.46 21.97
N GLY A 131 -17.51 -24.68 21.76
CA GLY A 131 -18.07 -25.63 20.81
C GLY A 131 -17.70 -25.41 19.34
N GLN A 132 -16.97 -24.35 18.98
CA GLN A 132 -16.53 -24.11 17.61
C GLN A 132 -15.12 -24.68 17.35
N SER A 133 -14.98 -25.45 16.28
CA SER A 133 -13.67 -25.95 15.82
C SER A 133 -12.73 -24.80 15.42
N VAL A 134 -11.46 -24.91 15.81
CA VAL A 134 -10.39 -23.93 15.47
C VAL A 134 -10.25 -23.72 13.96
N PHE A 135 -10.52 -24.75 13.15
CA PHE A 135 -10.49 -24.64 11.69
C PHE A 135 -11.62 -23.74 11.18
N ILE A 136 -12.83 -23.90 11.72
CA ILE A 136 -13.98 -23.07 11.33
C ILE A 136 -13.78 -21.63 11.79
N TYR A 137 -13.29 -21.44 13.02
CA TYR A 137 -12.96 -20.10 13.53
C TYR A 137 -11.95 -19.38 12.63
N SER A 138 -10.82 -20.03 12.33
CA SER A 138 -9.78 -19.44 11.48
C SER A 138 -10.28 -19.16 10.06
N LEU A 139 -11.08 -20.08 9.49
CA LEU A 139 -11.66 -19.90 8.16
C LEU A 139 -12.56 -18.66 8.10
N ILE A 140 -13.53 -18.56 9.01
CA ILE A 140 -14.48 -17.44 9.07
C ILE A 140 -13.73 -16.14 9.32
N TYR A 141 -12.86 -16.11 10.34
CA TYR A 141 -12.11 -14.93 10.74
C TYR A 141 -11.31 -14.35 9.57
N ASN A 142 -10.47 -15.18 8.94
CA ASN A 142 -9.64 -14.72 7.83
C ASN A 142 -10.47 -14.37 6.60
N ALA A 143 -11.58 -15.08 6.36
CA ALA A 143 -12.42 -14.82 5.20
C ALA A 143 -13.09 -13.45 5.27
N THR A 144 -13.42 -12.97 6.47
CA THR A 144 -14.11 -11.68 6.66
C THR A 144 -13.38 -10.49 6.05
N TYR A 145 -12.04 -10.49 6.05
CA TYR A 145 -11.24 -9.39 5.49
C TYR A 145 -10.47 -9.80 4.23
N MET A 146 -9.98 -11.04 4.13
CA MET A 146 -9.18 -11.45 2.98
C MET A 146 -10.03 -11.67 1.72
N VAL A 147 -11.21 -12.27 1.82
CA VAL A 147 -12.06 -12.48 0.62
C VAL A 147 -12.43 -11.16 -0.04
N PRO A 148 -12.97 -10.14 0.67
CA PRO A 148 -13.23 -8.85 0.05
C PRO A 148 -11.95 -8.16 -0.46
N GLU A 149 -10.83 -8.24 0.26
CA GLU A 149 -9.55 -7.69 -0.22
C GLU A 149 -9.09 -8.38 -1.51
N ILE A 150 -9.16 -9.71 -1.58
CA ILE A 150 -8.81 -10.53 -2.76
C ILE A 150 -9.71 -10.17 -3.94
N LEU A 151 -11.03 -10.07 -3.74
CA LEU A 151 -11.95 -9.68 -4.81
C LEU A 151 -11.60 -8.29 -5.36
N LEU A 152 -11.34 -7.30 -4.49
CA LEU A 152 -10.94 -5.96 -4.92
C LEU A 152 -9.69 -6.00 -5.79
N VAL A 153 -8.64 -6.72 -5.36
CA VAL A 153 -7.37 -6.75 -6.10
C VAL A 153 -7.44 -7.57 -7.38
N ILE A 154 -8.30 -8.60 -7.44
CA ILE A 154 -8.58 -9.40 -8.66
C ILE A 154 -9.14 -8.52 -9.78
N PHE A 155 -10.00 -7.55 -9.47
CA PHE A 155 -10.56 -6.64 -10.48
C PHE A 155 -9.64 -5.46 -10.76
N ILE A 156 -9.10 -4.83 -9.72
CA ILE A 156 -8.35 -3.57 -9.87
C ILE A 156 -6.98 -3.81 -10.53
N THR A 157 -6.28 -4.90 -10.16
CA THR A 157 -4.91 -5.12 -10.65
C THR A 157 -4.86 -5.34 -12.16
N PRO A 158 -5.62 -6.29 -12.77
CA PRO A 158 -5.60 -6.47 -14.22
C PRO A 158 -6.12 -5.24 -14.97
N TYR A 159 -7.12 -4.55 -14.43
CA TYR A 159 -7.60 -3.29 -14.99
C TYR A 159 -6.48 -2.25 -15.11
N ILE A 160 -5.71 -2.04 -14.04
CA ILE A 160 -4.56 -1.14 -14.05
C ILE A 160 -3.52 -1.61 -15.07
N VAL A 161 -3.15 -2.89 -15.04
CA VAL A 161 -2.11 -3.41 -15.95
C VAL A 161 -2.50 -3.22 -17.41
N ASN A 162 -3.74 -3.50 -17.77
CA ASN A 162 -4.24 -3.29 -19.14
C ASN A 162 -4.25 -1.81 -19.52
N LYS A 163 -4.73 -0.92 -18.65
CA LYS A 163 -4.71 0.52 -18.92
C LYS A 163 -3.31 1.09 -19.10
N LEU A 164 -2.30 0.49 -18.48
CA LEU A 164 -0.91 0.89 -18.69
C LEU A 164 -0.35 0.49 -20.04
N HIS A 165 -0.86 -0.61 -20.60
CA HIS A 165 -0.51 -1.02 -21.94
C HIS A 165 -1.03 -0.01 -22.98
N ASP A 166 -2.19 0.61 -22.71
CA ASP A 166 -2.80 1.63 -23.57
C ASP A 166 -2.05 2.98 -23.57
N ILE A 167 -1.15 3.24 -22.60
CA ILE A 167 -0.40 4.51 -22.57
C ILE A 167 0.61 4.53 -23.74
N PRO A 168 0.64 5.57 -24.59
CA PRO A 168 1.47 5.63 -25.80
C PRO A 168 2.97 5.38 -25.56
N ASN A 169 3.64 4.62 -26.45
CA ASN A 169 5.09 4.26 -26.43
C ASN A 169 6.06 5.43 -26.54
N ASN A 170 5.58 6.66 -26.74
CA ASN A 170 6.41 7.86 -26.80
C ASN A 170 6.76 8.47 -25.43
N LYS A 171 6.15 8.00 -24.33
CA LYS A 171 6.49 8.39 -22.95
C LYS A 171 7.60 7.49 -22.41
N SER A 172 8.54 8.07 -21.66
CA SER A 172 9.58 7.27 -21.01
C SER A 172 8.92 6.28 -20.04
N LYS A 173 9.48 5.07 -19.90
CA LYS A 173 8.91 4.06 -18.98
C LYS A 173 8.83 4.56 -17.54
N GLU A 174 9.72 5.49 -17.16
CA GLU A 174 9.75 6.20 -15.87
C GLU A 174 8.56 7.16 -15.73
N GLU A 175 8.24 7.94 -16.77
CA GLU A 175 7.04 8.79 -16.79
C GLU A 175 5.76 7.98 -16.62
N ARG A 176 5.70 6.77 -17.20
CA ARG A 176 4.54 5.87 -17.00
C ARG A 176 4.41 5.35 -15.56
N LEU A 177 5.52 5.17 -14.85
CA LEU A 177 5.53 4.76 -13.44
C LEU A 177 5.17 5.90 -12.50
N VAL A 178 5.62 7.11 -12.82
CA VAL A 178 5.22 8.31 -12.11
C VAL A 178 3.73 8.54 -12.31
N LEU A 179 3.24 8.45 -13.55
CA LEU A 179 1.82 8.42 -13.87
C LEU A 179 1.08 7.33 -13.11
N LEU A 180 1.65 6.12 -12.96
CA LEU A 180 1.06 5.06 -12.13
C LEU A 180 0.93 5.43 -10.65
N SER A 181 2.00 5.96 -10.07
CA SER A 181 2.01 6.35 -8.66
C SER A 181 1.06 7.51 -8.36
N LEU A 182 0.68 8.29 -9.37
CA LEU A 182 -0.25 9.42 -9.29
C LEU A 182 -1.69 9.04 -9.69
N LEU A 183 -1.86 8.22 -10.72
CA LEU A 183 -3.14 7.68 -11.19
C LEU A 183 -3.71 6.67 -10.20
N MET A 184 -2.88 5.90 -9.49
CA MET A 184 -3.34 4.95 -8.48
C MET A 184 -4.13 5.66 -7.37
N PRO A 185 -3.59 6.65 -6.63
CA PRO A 185 -4.36 7.44 -5.67
C PRO A 185 -5.62 8.07 -6.26
N LEU A 186 -5.56 8.58 -7.49
CA LEU A 186 -6.70 9.21 -8.15
C LEU A 186 -7.80 8.20 -8.51
N LEU A 187 -7.44 7.03 -9.06
CA LEU A 187 -8.34 5.91 -9.31
C LEU A 187 -8.93 5.38 -7.99
N MET A 188 -8.19 5.46 -6.88
CA MET A 188 -8.72 5.10 -5.56
C MET A 188 -9.71 6.13 -5.03
N ILE A 189 -9.43 7.43 -5.18
CA ILE A 189 -10.39 8.50 -4.88
C ILE A 189 -11.63 8.34 -5.76
N THR A 190 -11.46 7.95 -7.02
CA THR A 190 -12.55 7.66 -7.97
C THR A 190 -13.41 6.49 -7.49
N ALA A 191 -12.79 5.35 -7.15
CA ALA A 191 -13.50 4.16 -6.68
C ALA A 191 -14.19 4.37 -5.34
N TYR A 192 -13.62 5.23 -4.47
CA TYR A 192 -14.18 5.55 -3.16
C TYR A 192 -15.32 6.60 -3.23
N THR A 193 -15.26 7.55 -4.16
CA THR A 193 -16.24 8.66 -4.25
C THR A 193 -17.28 8.49 -5.36
N GLY A 194 -17.09 7.53 -6.28
CA GLY A 194 -17.96 7.29 -7.42
C GLY A 194 -17.97 8.41 -8.47
N ARG A 195 -17.09 9.40 -8.36
CA ARG A 195 -17.05 10.58 -9.22
C ARG A 195 -15.63 10.87 -9.69
N VAL A 196 -15.30 10.46 -10.91
CA VAL A 196 -14.29 11.19 -11.69
C VAL A 196 -14.82 11.41 -13.09
N ASP A 197 -14.76 12.67 -13.49
CA ASP A 197 -14.99 13.12 -14.83
C ASP A 197 -13.91 12.53 -15.74
N ASN A 198 -14.31 11.80 -16.79
CA ASN A 198 -13.39 11.22 -17.77
C ASN A 198 -12.42 12.27 -18.34
N ALA A 199 -12.78 13.55 -18.29
CA ALA A 199 -11.93 14.69 -18.61
C ALA A 199 -10.66 14.78 -17.75
N ILE A 200 -10.70 14.45 -16.45
CA ILE A 200 -9.54 14.53 -15.55
C ILE A 200 -8.55 13.38 -15.82
N VAL A 201 -9.06 12.16 -15.98
CA VAL A 201 -8.22 11.01 -16.37
C VAL A 201 -7.57 11.27 -17.72
N LYS A 202 -8.33 11.82 -18.67
CA LYS A 202 -7.83 12.23 -19.98
C LYS A 202 -6.78 13.34 -19.84
N ALA A 203 -7.03 14.39 -19.05
CA ALA A 203 -6.05 15.46 -18.81
C ALA A 203 -4.73 14.92 -18.23
N ILE A 204 -4.78 14.03 -17.23
CA ILE A 204 -3.56 13.47 -16.63
C ILE A 204 -2.82 12.54 -17.60
N THR A 205 -3.53 11.83 -18.49
CA THR A 205 -2.94 10.87 -19.42
C THR A 205 -2.48 11.47 -20.75
N THR A 206 -3.12 12.55 -21.22
CA THR A 206 -2.84 13.17 -22.52
C THR A 206 -2.23 14.56 -22.46
N ASP A 207 -2.45 15.33 -21.40
CA ASP A 207 -1.96 16.71 -21.32
C ASP A 207 -0.52 16.76 -20.80
N LYS A 208 0.41 17.18 -21.66
CA LYS A 208 1.83 17.30 -21.32
C LYS A 208 2.08 18.30 -20.21
N GLU A 209 1.32 19.39 -20.13
CA GLU A 209 1.52 20.42 -19.11
C GLU A 209 1.07 19.91 -17.74
N VAL A 210 -0.06 19.21 -17.67
CA VAL A 210 -0.54 18.56 -16.44
C VAL A 210 0.46 17.51 -15.95
N GLN A 211 1.04 16.74 -16.86
CA GLN A 211 2.06 15.73 -16.51
C GLN A 211 3.35 16.36 -15.99
N VAL A 212 3.82 17.45 -16.61
CA VAL A 212 4.99 18.21 -16.16
C VAL A 212 4.70 18.87 -14.81
N LEU A 213 3.51 19.44 -14.61
CA LEU A 213 3.07 20.02 -13.35
C LEU A 213 3.07 18.97 -12.23
N LEU A 214 2.46 17.81 -12.45
CA LEU A 214 2.42 16.73 -11.47
C LEU A 214 3.82 16.16 -11.17
N MET A 215 4.68 16.07 -12.19
CA MET A 215 6.06 15.63 -12.02
C MET A 215 6.90 16.69 -11.29
N ASN A 216 6.61 17.97 -11.46
CA ASN A 216 7.23 19.05 -10.70
C ASN A 216 6.70 19.12 -9.27
N VAL A 217 5.43 18.81 -9.02
CA VAL A 217 4.86 18.66 -7.67
C VAL A 217 5.47 17.45 -6.97
N PHE A 218 5.62 16.32 -7.66
CA PHE A 218 6.29 15.13 -7.11
C PHE A 218 7.78 15.39 -6.83
N LYS A 219 8.50 16.02 -7.77
CA LYS A 219 9.87 16.50 -7.55
C LYS A 219 9.93 17.50 -6.41
N GLY A 220 8.91 18.34 -6.26
CA GLY A 220 8.73 19.25 -5.13
C GLY A 220 8.59 18.48 -3.81
N ILE A 221 7.70 17.50 -3.72
CA ILE A 221 7.48 16.62 -2.55
C ILE A 221 8.74 15.81 -2.22
N VAL A 222 9.52 15.41 -3.21
CA VAL A 222 10.80 14.72 -3.03
C VAL A 222 11.95 15.69 -2.68
N SER A 223 11.91 16.94 -3.17
CA SER A 223 12.86 18.01 -2.81
C SER A 223 12.49 18.73 -1.51
N ILE A 224 11.34 18.37 -0.91
CA ILE A 224 10.75 18.87 0.34
C ILE A 224 11.49 18.35 1.60
N GLY A 225 12.79 18.01 1.45
CA GLY A 225 13.76 18.13 2.55
C GLY A 225 13.85 19.56 3.13
N TRP A 226 13.20 20.55 2.49
CA TRP A 226 13.18 21.96 2.90
C TRP A 226 11.85 22.44 3.53
N THR A 227 10.79 21.63 3.61
CA THR A 227 9.51 22.03 4.23
C THR A 227 9.66 22.33 5.72
N TRP A 228 10.65 21.75 6.38
CA TRP A 228 10.97 22.07 7.77
C TRP A 228 11.36 23.54 7.97
N VAL A 229 12.09 24.16 7.03
CA VAL A 229 12.51 25.57 7.13
C VAL A 229 11.32 26.52 6.92
N LEU A 230 10.43 26.19 5.99
CA LEU A 230 9.19 26.94 5.71
C LEU A 230 8.17 26.81 6.84
N VAL A 231 8.02 25.62 7.42
CA VAL A 231 7.17 25.36 8.58
C VAL A 231 7.72 26.05 9.83
N ILE A 232 9.04 26.07 10.05
CA ILE A 232 9.68 26.81 11.15
C ILE A 232 9.46 28.33 11.00
N ASN A 233 9.57 28.87 9.78
CA ASN A 233 9.34 30.29 9.52
C ASN A 233 7.86 30.69 9.60
N LEU A 234 6.93 29.83 9.18
CA LEU A 234 5.50 30.04 9.37
C LEU A 234 5.12 30.00 10.86
N ILE A 235 5.66 29.05 11.63
CA ILE A 235 5.40 28.95 13.06
C ILE A 235 5.89 30.22 13.78
N LYS A 236 7.07 30.76 13.44
CA LYS A 236 7.56 32.04 13.98
C LYS A 236 6.62 33.21 13.64
N PHE A 237 6.18 33.31 12.39
CA PHE A 237 5.28 34.35 11.91
C PHE A 237 3.92 34.36 12.64
N PHE A 238 3.32 33.19 12.84
CA PHE A 238 2.03 33.08 13.53
C PHE A 238 2.14 33.31 15.04
N LYS A 239 3.26 32.95 15.67
CA LYS A 239 3.52 33.17 17.11
C LYS A 239 3.67 34.64 17.48
N GLU A 240 4.19 35.46 16.57
CA GLU A 240 4.34 36.92 16.78
C GLU A 240 3.04 37.70 16.56
N LYS A 241 2.18 37.27 15.62
CA LYS A 241 1.01 38.05 15.20
C LYS A 241 -0.35 37.60 15.72
N VAL A 242 -0.54 36.32 16.06
CA VAL A 242 -1.89 35.79 16.35
C VAL A 242 -1.91 35.19 17.74
N LYS A 243 -2.15 36.04 18.74
CA LYS A 243 -2.30 35.64 20.15
C LYS A 243 -3.68 34.99 20.41
N THR A 244 -3.98 33.83 19.82
CA THR A 244 -5.16 33.02 20.22
C THR A 244 -5.02 31.52 19.86
N PRO A 245 -5.63 30.59 20.64
CA PRO A 245 -5.37 29.16 20.55
C PRO A 245 -6.42 28.44 19.68
N LEU A 246 -6.01 27.96 18.50
CA LEU A 246 -6.83 27.10 17.63
C LEU A 246 -6.50 25.62 17.89
N PHE A 247 -6.95 25.10 19.02
CA PHE A 247 -6.94 23.67 19.34
C PHE A 247 -8.32 23.12 18.99
N ILE A 248 -8.46 22.27 17.96
CA ILE A 248 -9.39 21.11 17.90
C ILE A 248 -9.49 20.46 16.50
N PHE A 249 -9.12 21.10 15.38
CA PHE A 249 -9.40 20.51 14.05
C PHE A 249 -8.25 19.77 13.33
N ILE A 250 -7.14 19.48 13.99
CA ILE A 250 -6.03 18.73 13.38
C ILE A 250 -5.55 17.68 14.37
N ASN A 251 -6.10 16.45 14.35
CA ASN A 251 -5.55 15.38 15.20
C ASN A 251 -5.83 13.92 14.74
N SER A 252 -5.34 13.58 13.54
CA SER A 252 -4.77 12.24 13.31
C SER A 252 -3.38 12.28 12.66
N GLN A 253 -2.91 13.45 12.21
CA GLN A 253 -1.51 13.71 11.89
C GLN A 253 -0.71 14.34 13.05
N VAL A 254 -1.38 14.90 14.06
CA VAL A 254 -0.72 15.60 15.19
C VAL A 254 -0.43 14.67 16.38
N VAL A 255 -1.05 13.49 16.47
CA VAL A 255 -0.70 12.51 17.53
C VAL A 255 0.69 11.88 17.29
N VAL A 256 1.13 11.74 16.03
CA VAL A 256 2.52 11.35 15.69
C VAL A 256 3.51 12.47 16.06
N VAL A 257 3.09 13.73 15.94
CA VAL A 257 3.87 14.91 16.36
C VAL A 257 3.90 15.06 17.90
N LEU A 258 2.82 14.71 18.60
CA LEU A 258 2.74 14.70 20.07
C LEU A 258 3.49 13.51 20.68
N ALA A 259 3.50 12.34 20.05
CA ALA A 259 4.30 11.20 20.48
C ALA A 259 5.81 11.48 20.34
N TYR A 260 6.23 12.18 19.27
CA TYR A 260 7.59 12.69 19.15
C TYR A 260 7.92 13.74 20.24
N PHE A 261 6.95 14.57 20.63
CA PHE A 261 7.10 15.57 21.70
C PHE A 261 7.19 15.00 23.12
N ILE A 262 6.64 13.81 23.37
CA ILE A 262 6.68 13.17 24.70
C ILE A 262 8.00 12.38 24.89
N ILE A 263 8.54 11.78 23.83
CA ILE A 263 9.81 11.02 23.89
C ILE A 263 11.02 11.95 23.97
N ASN A 264 10.98 13.13 23.34
CA ASN A 264 12.05 14.14 23.40
C ASN A 264 12.03 15.01 24.69
N LYS A 265 11.21 14.65 25.69
CA LYS A 265 11.14 15.34 26.99
C LYS A 265 11.65 14.50 28.17
N LEU A 266 12.21 13.31 27.91
CA LEU A 266 12.83 12.43 28.92
C LEU A 266 14.30 12.11 28.65
N LEU A 267 14.91 12.80 27.68
CA LEU A 267 16.36 12.91 27.44
C LEU A 267 16.66 14.38 27.11
#